data_AF-A0A7K8DE45-F1
#
_entry.id   AF-A0A7K8DE45-F1
#
_cell.length_a   1.000
_cell.length_b   1.000
_cell.length_c   1.000
_cell.angle_alpha   90.00
_cell.angle_beta   90.00
_cell.angle_gamma   90.00
#
_symmetry.space_group_name_H-M   'P 1'
#
loop_
_entity.id
_entity.type
_entity.pdbx_description
1 polymer ?
#
loop_
_entity_poly.entity_id
_entity_poly.type
_entity_poly.pdbx_seq_one_letter_code
_entity_poly.pdbx_strand_id
1 'polypeptide(L)'
;MDPLFWPSETNSFRRFTPESLAAIEEKIANKKKEQVKVKGEKKDQGAEEKLTPQLDLKICKKLPSLYGDIPADLVGEPLEDFDPYYSDHKTFMVINKRRTIFRFTATPALFIFGPFNPVRKTAIKILVHS
;
A
#
# COMPACT_ATOMS: atom_id res chain seq x y z
N MET A 1 -11.61 10.12 25.95
CA MET A 1 -10.81 10.20 24.71
C MET A 1 -10.84 8.81 24.12
N ASP A 2 -11.86 8.53 23.33
CA ASP A 2 -12.15 7.19 22.81
C ASP A 2 -11.17 6.84 21.68
N PRO A 3 -10.48 5.70 21.75
CA PRO A 3 -9.69 5.21 20.63
C PRO A 3 -10.64 4.59 19.59
N LEU A 4 -10.36 4.78 18.29
CA LEU A 4 -11.05 4.19 17.13
C LEU A 4 -12.16 5.01 16.46
N PHE A 5 -12.14 6.35 16.53
CA PHE A 5 -12.88 7.15 15.56
C PHE A 5 -12.04 7.29 14.27
N TRP A 6 -12.15 6.31 13.36
CA TRP A 6 -11.81 6.58 11.96
C TRP A 6 -12.83 7.60 11.45
N PRO A 7 -12.40 8.80 11.03
CA PRO A 7 -13.33 9.73 10.42
C PRO A 7 -13.91 9.01 9.21
N SER A 8 -15.23 9.02 9.13
CA SER A 8 -16.05 8.42 8.07
C SER A 8 -15.86 9.14 6.73
N GLU A 9 -14.62 9.40 6.33
CA GLU A 9 -14.24 9.47 4.93
C GLU A 9 -14.16 8.02 4.47
N THR A 10 -15.27 7.53 3.92
CA THR A 10 -15.37 6.35 3.05
C THR A 10 -14.01 5.73 2.72
N ASN A 11 -13.67 4.59 3.32
CA ASN A 11 -12.55 3.73 2.91
C ASN A 11 -12.81 3.27 1.46
N SER A 12 -12.63 4.20 0.54
CA SER A 12 -12.89 4.05 -0.88
C SER A 12 -11.63 3.45 -1.46
N PHE A 13 -11.76 2.28 -2.04
CA PHE A 13 -10.67 1.67 -2.78
C PHE A 13 -10.22 2.65 -3.88
N ARG A 14 -8.99 3.14 -3.78
CA ARG A 14 -8.39 4.05 -4.76
C ARG A 14 -7.50 3.27 -5.70
N ARG A 15 -7.54 3.60 -6.98
CA ARG A 15 -6.61 3.04 -7.95
C ARG A 15 -5.20 3.52 -7.63
N PHE A 16 -4.23 2.63 -7.76
CA PHE A 16 -2.84 3.01 -7.70
C PHE A 16 -2.46 3.73 -9.00
N THR A 17 -2.08 5.00 -8.91
CA THR A 17 -1.74 5.84 -10.07
C THR A 17 -0.28 6.32 -10.00
N PRO A 18 0.25 6.93 -11.08
CA PRO A 18 1.58 7.55 -11.03
C PRO A 18 1.70 8.59 -9.91
N GLU A 19 0.63 9.31 -9.61
CA GLU A 19 0.55 10.26 -8.49
C GLU A 19 0.68 9.55 -7.14
N SER A 20 0.02 8.39 -6.95
CA SER A 20 0.19 7.56 -5.75
C SER A 20 1.65 7.15 -5.55
N LEU A 21 2.32 6.73 -6.63
CA LEU A 21 3.73 6.33 -6.59
C LEU A 21 4.64 7.53 -6.26
N ALA A 22 4.40 8.69 -6.87
CA ALA A 22 5.15 9.91 -6.61
C ALA A 22 5.02 10.36 -5.15
N ALA A 23 3.80 10.29 -4.58
CA ALA A 23 3.56 10.62 -3.18
C ALA A 23 4.31 9.69 -2.22
N ILE A 24 4.36 8.39 -2.51
CA ILE A 24 5.16 7.41 -1.74
C ILE A 24 6.65 7.74 -1.85
N GLU A 25 7.14 8.04 -3.06
CA GLU A 25 8.54 8.38 -3.29
C GLU A 25 8.95 9.65 -2.55
N GLU A 26 8.09 10.67 -2.52
CA GLU A 26 8.29 11.89 -1.75
C GLU A 26 8.37 11.60 -0.25
N LYS A 27 7.43 10.82 0.31
CA LYS A 27 7.45 10.40 1.71
C LYS A 27 8.75 9.68 2.08
N ILE A 28 9.18 8.72 1.24
CA ILE A 28 10.44 8.00 1.44
C ILE A 28 11.64 8.97 1.40
N ALA A 29 11.65 9.91 0.46
CA ALA A 29 12.74 10.89 0.34
C ALA A 29 12.79 11.84 1.54
N ASN A 30 11.64 12.31 2.03
CA ASN A 30 11.54 13.18 3.20
C ASN A 30 11.99 12.46 4.47
N LYS A 31 11.53 11.23 4.69
CA LYS A 31 11.97 10.38 5.82
C LYS A 31 13.48 10.15 5.80
N LYS A 32 14.07 9.89 4.62
CA LYS A 32 15.53 9.78 4.47
C LYS A 32 16.27 11.08 4.81
N LYS A 33 15.76 12.23 4.38
CA LYS A 33 16.35 13.55 4.68
C LYS A 33 16.30 13.84 6.18
N GLU A 34 15.18 13.55 6.84
CA GLU A 34 15.02 13.69 8.30
C GLU A 34 16.01 12.80 9.05
N GLN A 35 16.12 11.52 8.67
CA GLN A 35 17.10 10.60 9.27
C GLN A 35 18.56 11.08 9.09
N VAL A 36 18.91 11.70 7.96
CA VAL A 36 20.24 12.28 7.75
C VAL A 36 20.47 13.50 8.64
N LYS A 37 19.48 14.39 8.78
CA LYS A 37 19.56 15.57 9.67
C LYS A 37 19.75 15.17 11.13
N VAL A 38 18.92 14.24 11.62
CA VAL A 38 18.98 13.71 13.00
C VAL A 38 20.30 12.99 13.26
N LYS A 39 20.90 12.33 12.26
CA LYS A 39 22.20 11.66 12.42
C LYS A 39 23.38 12.64 12.52
N GLY A 40 23.24 13.86 12.00
CA GLY A 40 24.23 14.93 12.11
C GLY A 40 24.22 15.66 13.47
N GLU A 41 23.05 15.72 14.13
CA GLU A 41 22.84 16.32 15.43
C GLU A 41 22.71 15.21 16.50
N LYS A 42 23.83 14.81 17.11
CA LYS A 42 23.99 13.72 18.11
C LYS A 42 22.72 13.04 18.70
N LYS A 43 22.70 11.72 18.53
CA LYS A 43 22.10 10.64 19.36
C LYS A 43 21.39 11.12 20.64
N ASP A 44 20.08 11.23 20.58
CA ASP A 44 19.19 10.52 21.50
C ASP A 44 17.72 10.79 21.16
N GLN A 45 16.91 9.75 21.35
CA GLN A 45 15.44 9.73 21.43
C GLN A 45 14.63 9.60 20.13
N GLY A 46 13.63 8.73 20.25
CA GLY A 46 12.69 8.34 19.22
C GLY A 46 13.06 6.98 18.63
N ALA A 47 12.71 5.89 19.32
CA ALA A 47 12.44 4.66 18.59
C ALA A 47 11.34 5.03 17.58
N GLU A 48 11.70 5.19 16.29
CA GLU A 48 10.73 5.22 15.21
C GLU A 48 9.81 4.03 15.50
N GLU A 49 8.55 4.29 15.89
CA GLU A 49 7.57 3.23 16.06
C GLU A 49 7.50 2.53 14.71
N LYS A 50 8.20 1.40 14.61
CA LYS A 50 8.10 0.54 13.45
C LYS A 50 6.67 0.06 13.46
N LEU A 51 5.84 0.73 12.66
CA LEU A 51 4.52 0.25 12.35
C LEU A 51 4.67 -1.22 11.98
N THR A 52 3.80 -2.05 12.52
CA THR A 52 3.72 -3.45 12.13
C THR A 52 2.53 -3.59 11.19
N PRO A 53 2.59 -4.46 10.18
CA PRO A 53 1.47 -4.70 9.30
C PRO A 53 0.24 -5.08 10.13
N GLN A 54 -0.92 -4.53 9.79
CA GLN A 54 -2.15 -4.85 10.51
C GLN A 54 -2.49 -6.34 10.33
N LEU A 55 -2.91 -7.00 11.42
CA LEU A 55 -3.09 -8.46 11.46
C LEU A 55 -4.20 -8.95 10.52
N ASP A 56 -5.26 -8.16 10.40
CA ASP A 56 -6.42 -8.37 9.54
C ASP A 56 -6.12 -8.12 8.06
N LEU A 57 -5.05 -7.37 7.76
CA LEU A 57 -4.60 -7.08 6.40
C LEU A 57 -3.44 -7.94 5.94
N LYS A 58 -3.21 -9.11 6.52
CA LYS A 58 -2.14 -10.01 6.04
C LYS A 58 -2.36 -10.47 4.59
N ILE A 59 -1.26 -10.72 3.88
CA ILE A 59 -1.28 -11.26 2.52
C ILE A 59 -2.03 -12.60 2.49
N CYS A 60 -2.79 -12.84 1.42
CA CYS A 60 -3.61 -14.02 1.22
C CYS A 60 -4.73 -14.22 2.27
N LYS A 61 -5.06 -13.19 3.06
CA LYS A 61 -6.26 -13.18 3.91
C LYS A 61 -7.43 -12.53 3.18
N LYS A 62 -8.62 -12.90 3.63
CA LYS A 62 -9.87 -12.28 3.19
C LYS A 62 -10.01 -10.93 3.88
N LEU A 63 -10.19 -9.87 3.10
CA LEU A 63 -10.43 -8.53 3.57
C LEU A 63 -11.72 -8.49 4.40
N PRO A 64 -11.67 -8.01 5.66
CA PRO A 64 -12.87 -7.86 6.48
C PRO A 64 -13.89 -6.93 5.82
N SER A 65 -15.18 -7.22 6.01
CA SER A 65 -16.28 -6.40 5.48
C SER A 65 -16.32 -4.97 6.04
N LEU A 66 -15.61 -4.71 7.15
CA LEU A 66 -15.50 -3.37 7.74
C LEU A 66 -14.82 -2.35 6.81
N TYR A 67 -14.01 -2.81 5.86
CA TYR A 67 -13.33 -1.95 4.88
C TYR A 67 -14.23 -1.57 3.68
N GLY A 68 -15.51 -1.93 3.73
CA GLY A 68 -16.47 -1.66 2.68
C GLY A 68 -16.52 -2.73 1.59
N ASP A 69 -17.40 -2.50 0.63
CA ASP A 69 -17.59 -3.37 -0.53
C ASP A 69 -16.68 -2.93 -1.67
N ILE A 70 -16.03 -3.90 -2.32
CA ILE A 70 -15.12 -3.65 -3.43
C ILE A 70 -15.96 -3.50 -4.71
N PRO A 71 -15.93 -2.33 -5.37
CA PRO A 71 -16.54 -2.15 -6.69
C PRO A 71 -16.02 -3.17 -7.70
N ALA A 72 -16.90 -3.70 -8.56
CA ALA A 72 -16.55 -4.75 -9.51
C ALA A 72 -15.46 -4.33 -10.52
N ASP A 73 -15.35 -3.03 -10.82
CA ASP A 73 -14.34 -2.44 -11.70
C ASP A 73 -12.95 -2.31 -11.06
N LEU A 74 -12.84 -2.51 -9.74
CA LEU A 74 -11.59 -2.47 -8.98
C LEU A 74 -11.03 -3.86 -8.66
N VAL A 75 -11.79 -4.92 -8.95
CA VAL A 75 -11.33 -6.30 -8.74
C VAL A 75 -10.21 -6.65 -9.71
N GLY A 76 -9.07 -7.05 -9.15
CA GLY A 76 -7.86 -7.37 -9.91
C GLY A 76 -7.12 -6.14 -10.44
N GLU A 77 -7.57 -4.92 -10.09
CA GLU A 77 -6.84 -3.71 -10.42
C GLU A 77 -5.81 -3.36 -9.33
N PRO A 78 -4.71 -2.67 -9.69
CA PRO A 78 -3.80 -2.08 -8.72
C PRO A 78 -4.49 -1.00 -7.89
N LEU A 79 -4.46 -1.14 -6.57
CA LEU A 79 -5.06 -0.25 -5.59
C LEU A 79 -3.99 0.31 -4.64
N GLU A 80 -4.24 1.51 -4.13
CA GLU A 80 -3.48 2.05 -3.01
C GLU A 80 -3.65 1.15 -1.78
N ASP A 81 -2.56 0.95 -1.03
CA ASP A 81 -2.61 0.18 0.22
C ASP A 81 -3.06 1.11 1.36
N PHE A 82 -4.14 0.72 2.04
CA PHE A 82 -4.68 1.48 3.17
C PHE A 82 -4.09 1.06 4.51
N ASP A 83 -3.26 -0.01 4.55
CA ASP A 83 -2.48 -0.33 5.74
C ASP A 83 -1.37 0.74 5.90
N PRO A 84 -1.38 1.53 6.99
CA PRO A 84 -0.39 2.59 7.22
C PRO A 84 1.05 2.08 7.18
N TYR A 85 1.27 0.78 7.47
CA TYR A 85 2.57 0.14 7.33
C TYR A 85 3.17 0.30 5.93
N TYR A 86 2.36 0.24 4.88
CA TYR A 86 2.84 0.33 3.49
C TYR A 86 2.88 1.77 2.96
N SER A 87 2.59 2.78 3.78
CA SER A 87 2.49 4.17 3.33
C SER A 87 3.80 4.79 2.82
N ASP A 88 4.95 4.27 3.26
CA ASP A 88 6.30 4.58 2.80
C ASP A 88 6.97 3.39 2.08
N HIS A 89 6.17 2.44 1.62
CA HIS A 89 6.63 1.31 0.82
C HIS A 89 6.21 1.51 -0.64
N LYS A 90 7.13 1.25 -1.57
CA LYS A 90 6.79 1.13 -3.00
C LYS A 90 6.01 -0.16 -3.23
N THR A 91 4.75 -0.17 -2.81
CA THR A 91 3.84 -1.32 -2.82
C THR A 91 2.47 -0.86 -3.29
N PHE A 92 1.79 -1.72 -4.03
CA PHE A 92 0.37 -1.59 -4.32
C PHE A 92 -0.34 -2.89 -3.96
N MET A 93 -1.62 -2.77 -3.63
CA MET A 93 -2.47 -3.88 -3.25
C MET A 93 -3.36 -4.27 -4.42
N VAL A 94 -3.71 -5.55 -4.52
CA VAL A 94 -4.69 -6.07 -5.49
C VAL A 94 -5.65 -6.97 -4.74
N ILE A 95 -6.94 -6.86 -5.04
CA ILE A 95 -7.97 -7.69 -4.40
C ILE A 95 -8.74 -8.48 -5.46
N ASN A 96 -8.97 -9.77 -5.19
CA ASN A 96 -9.77 -10.63 -6.07
C ASN A 96 -11.28 -10.63 -5.73
N LYS A 97 -12.07 -11.39 -6.50
CA LYS A 97 -13.53 -11.51 -6.29
C LYS A 97 -13.89 -12.09 -4.92
N ARG A 98 -13.04 -12.95 -4.35
CA ARG A 98 -13.20 -13.55 -3.02
C ARG A 98 -12.76 -12.62 -1.88
N ARG A 99 -12.41 -11.37 -2.20
CA ARG A 99 -11.84 -10.36 -1.29
C ARG A 99 -10.48 -10.73 -0.71
N THR A 100 -9.69 -11.56 -1.40
CA THR A 100 -8.34 -11.92 -0.96
C THR A 100 -7.35 -10.80 -1.27
N ILE A 101 -6.56 -10.42 -0.27
CA ILE A 101 -5.53 -9.36 -0.35
C ILE A 101 -4.24 -9.91 -0.95
N PHE A 102 -3.76 -9.29 -2.02
CA PHE A 102 -2.44 -9.51 -2.60
C PHE A 102 -1.65 -8.20 -2.59
N ARG A 103 -0.32 -8.29 -2.42
CA ARG A 103 0.56 -7.12 -2.43
C ARG A 103 1.72 -7.34 -3.38
N PHE A 104 2.02 -6.31 -4.15
CA PHE A 104 3.08 -6.33 -5.16
C PHE A 104 3.93 -5.06 -5.04
N THR A 105 5.21 -5.15 -5.39
CA THR A 105 6.09 -3.99 -5.36
C THR A 105 5.83 -3.06 -6.53
N ALA A 106 5.84 -1.76 -6.32
CA ALA A 106 5.79 -0.75 -7.38
C ALA A 106 7.14 -0.54 -8.08
N THR A 107 8.17 -1.31 -7.72
CA THR A 107 9.47 -1.30 -8.41
C THR A 107 9.37 -1.97 -9.80
N PRO A 108 10.16 -1.53 -10.79
CA PRO A 108 10.20 -2.20 -12.10
C PRO A 108 10.65 -3.66 -11.96
N ALA A 109 9.80 -4.60 -12.39
CA ALA A 109 10.16 -6.01 -12.47
C ALA A 109 11.04 -6.24 -13.71
N LEU A 110 12.11 -7.03 -13.56
CA LEU A 110 13.11 -7.26 -14.61
C LEU A 110 13.66 -5.94 -15.21
N PHE A 111 13.67 -4.86 -14.42
CA PHE A 111 14.07 -3.50 -14.82
C PHE A 111 13.20 -2.81 -15.89
N ILE A 112 12.23 -3.49 -16.51
CA ILE A 112 11.42 -2.95 -17.62
C ILE A 112 9.90 -2.93 -17.35
N PHE A 113 9.39 -3.81 -16.48
CA PHE A 113 7.96 -3.93 -16.20
C PHE A 113 7.56 -3.14 -14.96
N GLY A 114 7.33 -1.84 -15.13
CA GLY A 114 6.79 -0.96 -14.09
C GLY A 114 5.38 -1.38 -13.62
N PRO A 115 4.89 -0.81 -12.50
CA PRO A 115 3.59 -1.15 -11.91
C PRO A 115 2.40 -0.83 -12.85
N PHE A 116 2.58 0.12 -13.77
CA PHE A 116 1.56 0.54 -14.73
C PHE A 116 1.67 -0.17 -16.09
N ASN A 117 2.61 -1.11 -16.24
CA ASN A 117 2.81 -1.82 -17.50
C ASN A 117 1.61 -2.76 -17.79
N PRO A 118 0.96 -2.68 -18.97
CA PRO A 118 -0.22 -3.50 -19.29
C PRO A 118 0.03 -5.01 -19.23
N VAL A 119 1.22 -5.48 -19.63
CA VAL A 119 1.60 -6.90 -19.57
C VAL A 119 1.65 -7.35 -18.11
N ARG A 120 2.31 -6.56 -17.26
CA ARG A 120 2.38 -6.85 -15.82
C ARG A 120 1.01 -6.84 -15.16
N LYS A 121 0.17 -5.83 -15.48
CA LYS A 121 -1.21 -5.77 -14.97
C LYS A 121 -2.01 -7.02 -15.36
N THR A 122 -1.92 -7.44 -16.62
CA THR A 122 -2.63 -8.63 -17.12
C THR A 122 -2.13 -9.90 -16.43
N ALA A 123 -0.82 -10.07 -16.28
CA ALA A 123 -0.22 -11.21 -15.59
C ALA A 123 -0.68 -11.30 -14.12
N ILE A 124 -0.69 -10.17 -13.41
CA ILE A 124 -1.20 -10.10 -12.03
C ILE A 124 -2.69 -10.46 -11.99
N LYS A 125 -3.51 -9.94 -12.91
CA LYS A 125 -4.94 -10.22 -12.98
C LYS A 125 -5.25 -11.71 -13.17
N ILE A 126 -4.45 -12.40 -13.99
CA ILE A 126 -4.51 -13.85 -14.17
C ILE A 126 -4.09 -14.57 -12.88
N LEU A 127 -2.97 -14.14 -12.28
CA LEU A 127 -2.44 -14.73 -11.05
C LEU A 127 -3.43 -14.68 -9.88
N VAL A 128 -4.21 -13.59 -9.76
CA VAL A 128 -5.14 -13.39 -8.63
C VAL A 128 -6.58 -13.84 -8.91
N HIS A 129 -6.86 -14.46 -10.07
CA HIS A 129 -8.23 -14.69 -10.58
C HIS A 129 -9.12 -15.67 -9.77
N SER A 130 -8.58 -16.32 -8.74
CA SER A 130 -9.25 -17.38 -7.95
C SER A 130 -10.65 -17.05 -7.44
#